data_AF-A0A9D4ZGA3-F1
#
_entry.id   AF-A0A9D4ZGA3-F1
#
_cell.length_a   1.000
_cell.length_b   1.000
_cell.length_c   1.000
_cell.angle_alpha   90.00
_cell.angle_beta   90.00
_cell.angle_gamma   90.00
#
_symmetry.space_group_name_H-M   'P 1'
#
loop_
_entity.id
_entity.type
_entity.pdbx_description
1 polymer ?
#
loop_
_entity_poly.entity_id
_entity_poly.type
_entity_poly.pdbx_seq_one_letter_code
_entity_poly.pdbx_strand_id
1 'polypeptide(L)'
;MEAASLLGLACLLKPNAEERNTNVSIVDMEKGTSQYGCQHYRRRCKIRAPCCNDVFDCRHCHNDAKAMETDISKHHVIVRQDVEKVICSICETEQDVQQTCQNCGVCMGKYYCSKCKFFDDDVTKEQFHCDACGICRVGGKENFFHCDKCGCCYAVALQNKHICVEKSMEQNCPVCYEYLFDSLKPISVMRCGHTMHVHCFEEMQSHSQYSCPICSKSVRDMSNVWRHLDREVAATPMPEAYRNKMVCILCNDCGAISEVSFHVIGHKCTSCKSYNTRQTNGPLSSNGF
;
A
#
# COMPACT_ATOMS: atom_id res chain seq x y z
N MET A 1 26.96 -26.98 -23.45
CA MET A 1 27.63 -27.47 -22.23
C MET A 1 27.62 -26.29 -21.27
N GLU A 2 26.89 -26.23 -20.17
CA GLU A 2 26.16 -27.24 -19.39
C GLU A 2 24.86 -26.62 -18.86
N ALA A 3 23.92 -27.49 -18.53
CA ALA A 3 22.59 -27.18 -18.03
C ALA A 3 22.63 -26.66 -16.59
N ALA A 4 22.01 -25.51 -16.33
CA ALA A 4 21.64 -25.11 -14.97
C ALA A 4 20.28 -25.75 -14.64
N SER A 5 20.37 -26.81 -13.85
CA SER A 5 19.30 -27.67 -13.35
C SER A 5 18.13 -26.89 -12.74
N LEU A 6 16.93 -27.15 -13.27
CA LEU A 6 15.64 -26.94 -12.62
C LEU A 6 15.61 -27.74 -11.30
N LEU A 7 15.75 -27.06 -10.16
CA LEU A 7 15.27 -27.56 -8.88
C LEU A 7 14.10 -26.69 -8.46
N GLY A 8 12.90 -27.13 -8.84
CA GLY A 8 11.66 -26.61 -8.29
C GLY A 8 11.68 -26.79 -6.77
N LEU A 9 11.43 -25.71 -6.04
CA LEU A 9 11.14 -25.77 -4.62
C LEU A 9 9.84 -26.56 -4.43
N ALA A 10 9.98 -27.87 -4.26
CA ALA A 10 8.93 -28.72 -3.72
C ALA A 10 8.55 -28.19 -2.33
N CYS A 11 7.26 -28.21 -2.05
CA CYS A 11 6.61 -27.78 -0.82
C CYS A 11 7.36 -28.30 0.43
N LEU A 12 8.28 -27.52 1.00
CA LEU A 12 9.06 -27.88 2.19
C LEU A 12 8.17 -27.79 3.43
N LEU A 13 7.41 -28.86 3.70
CA LEU A 13 6.82 -29.11 5.01
C LEU A 13 7.80 -29.95 5.83
N LYS A 14 8.19 -29.44 7.01
CA LYS A 14 8.83 -30.26 8.05
C LYS A 14 7.78 -31.25 8.59
N PRO A 15 8.08 -32.57 8.68
CA PRO A 15 7.13 -33.53 9.21
C PRO A 15 7.03 -33.39 10.73
N ASN A 16 5.83 -33.20 11.25
CA ASN A 16 5.50 -33.56 12.63
C ASN A 16 4.89 -34.97 12.58
N ALA A 17 5.42 -35.86 13.42
CA ALA A 17 5.14 -37.28 13.39
C ALA A 17 3.70 -37.60 13.83
N GLU A 18 2.94 -38.22 12.94
CA GLU A 18 1.99 -39.31 13.23
C GLU A 18 1.59 -39.95 11.88
N GLU A 19 1.89 -41.25 11.74
CA GLU A 19 1.83 -41.98 10.48
C GLU A 19 0.39 -42.11 9.93
N ARG A 20 0.13 -41.52 8.76
CA ARG A 20 -0.89 -42.00 7.81
C ARG A 20 -0.23 -42.27 6.46
N ASN A 21 -0.36 -43.51 6.04
CA ASN A 21 0.15 -44.05 4.78
C ASN A 21 -0.62 -43.45 3.60
N THR A 22 -0.06 -42.42 2.96
CA THR A 22 -0.53 -41.96 1.64
C THR A 22 0.67 -41.76 0.74
N ASN A 23 1.01 -42.79 -0.05
CA ASN A 23 1.91 -42.68 -1.20
C ASN A 23 1.26 -41.81 -2.28
N VAL A 24 1.20 -40.50 -2.06
CA VAL A 24 0.84 -39.50 -3.08
C VAL A 24 2.12 -39.15 -3.81
N SER A 25 2.19 -39.43 -5.12
CA SER A 25 3.37 -39.09 -5.89
C SER A 25 3.50 -37.56 -6.03
N ILE A 26 4.72 -37.04 -6.24
CA ILE A 26 4.94 -35.60 -6.51
C ILE A 26 4.05 -35.13 -7.69
N VAL A 27 3.82 -36.01 -8.66
CA VAL A 27 2.97 -35.77 -9.84
C VAL A 27 1.52 -35.51 -9.43
N ASP A 28 1.02 -36.25 -8.43
CA ASP A 28 -0.34 -36.10 -7.93
C ASP A 28 -0.50 -34.80 -7.10
N MET A 29 0.55 -34.38 -6.39
CA MET A 29 0.54 -33.14 -5.61
C MET A 29 0.48 -31.86 -6.46
N GLU A 30 1.03 -31.90 -7.68
CA GLU A 30 1.06 -30.77 -8.62
C GLU A 30 -0.10 -30.74 -9.61
N LYS A 31 -1.06 -31.68 -9.48
CA LYS A 31 -2.23 -31.76 -10.36
C LYS A 31 -3.00 -30.43 -10.40
N GLY A 32 -3.22 -29.91 -11.61
CA GLY A 32 -3.94 -28.65 -11.83
C GLY A 32 -3.13 -27.38 -11.54
N THR A 33 -1.80 -27.48 -11.43
CA THR A 33 -0.96 -26.29 -11.17
C THR A 33 -1.14 -25.21 -12.22
N SER A 34 -1.35 -23.97 -11.78
CA SER A 34 -1.58 -22.78 -12.62
C SER A 34 -2.82 -22.82 -13.51
N GLN A 35 -3.68 -23.84 -13.41
CA GLN A 35 -4.94 -23.99 -14.15
C GLN A 35 -6.16 -23.41 -13.41
N TYR A 36 -6.01 -23.14 -12.11
CA TYR A 36 -7.08 -22.68 -11.23
C TYR A 36 -6.71 -21.38 -10.52
N GLY A 37 -7.74 -20.70 -10.01
CA GLY A 37 -7.64 -19.43 -9.30
C GLY A 37 -8.44 -18.35 -10.01
N CYS A 38 -8.02 -17.10 -9.83
CA CYS A 38 -8.67 -15.94 -10.43
C CYS A 38 -7.62 -14.89 -10.84
N GLN A 39 -8.08 -13.73 -11.31
CA GLN A 39 -7.20 -12.60 -11.65
C GLN A 39 -6.36 -12.09 -10.46
N HIS A 40 -6.78 -12.36 -9.22
CA HIS A 40 -6.07 -11.91 -8.03
C HIS A 40 -4.95 -12.88 -7.64
N TYR A 41 -5.26 -14.19 -7.57
CA TYR A 41 -4.35 -15.22 -7.07
C TYR A 41 -4.49 -16.53 -7.85
N ARG A 42 -3.38 -17.23 -8.06
CA ARG A 42 -3.38 -18.58 -8.65
C ARG A 42 -3.45 -19.59 -7.51
N ARG A 43 -4.51 -20.39 -7.44
CA ARG A 43 -4.68 -21.36 -6.35
C ARG A 43 -5.65 -22.46 -6.74
N ARG A 44 -5.48 -23.64 -6.14
CA ARG A 44 -6.31 -24.83 -6.40
C ARG A 44 -7.38 -25.05 -5.31
N CYS A 45 -7.86 -23.96 -4.71
CA CYS A 45 -8.97 -23.98 -3.78
C CYS A 45 -9.85 -22.73 -3.85
N LYS A 46 -11.11 -22.91 -3.49
CA LYS A 46 -12.08 -21.84 -3.24
C LYS A 46 -12.25 -21.65 -1.73
N ILE A 47 -12.68 -20.47 -1.31
CA ILE A 47 -13.00 -20.19 0.10
C ILE A 47 -14.52 -20.27 0.29
N ARG A 48 -14.95 -20.77 1.45
CA ARG A 48 -16.30 -20.50 1.94
C ARG A 48 -16.24 -19.19 2.73
N ALA A 49 -17.02 -18.21 2.31
CA ALA A 49 -17.06 -16.89 2.93
C ALA A 49 -17.77 -17.00 4.30
N PRO A 50 -17.12 -16.71 5.43
CA PRO A 50 -17.72 -16.87 6.76
C PRO A 50 -18.91 -15.90 7.00
N CYS A 51 -18.93 -14.78 6.29
CA CYS A 51 -19.95 -13.74 6.41
C CYS A 51 -21.30 -14.13 5.78
N CYS A 52 -21.31 -14.95 4.74
CA CYS A 52 -22.53 -15.25 3.96
C CYS A 52 -22.64 -16.70 3.49
N ASN A 53 -21.65 -17.54 3.79
CA ASN A 53 -21.51 -18.93 3.34
C ASN A 53 -21.37 -19.14 1.83
N ASP A 54 -21.32 -18.08 1.03
CA ASP A 54 -21.07 -18.18 -0.40
C ASP A 54 -19.65 -18.67 -0.71
N VAL A 55 -19.46 -19.27 -1.89
CA VAL A 55 -18.17 -19.84 -2.31
C VAL A 55 -17.52 -18.97 -3.38
N PHE A 56 -16.27 -18.58 -3.15
CA PHE A 56 -15.53 -17.71 -4.06
C PHE A 56 -14.09 -18.16 -4.31
N ASP A 57 -13.56 -17.84 -5.48
CA ASP A 57 -12.16 -18.10 -5.83
C ASP A 57 -11.16 -17.25 -5.04
N CYS A 58 -11.54 -16.21 -4.31
CA CYS A 58 -10.74 -15.54 -3.27
C CYS A 58 -11.56 -14.49 -2.53
N ARG A 59 -10.99 -13.87 -1.49
CA ARG A 59 -11.65 -12.77 -0.76
C ARG A 59 -11.95 -11.55 -1.62
N HIS A 60 -11.11 -11.25 -2.62
CA HIS A 60 -11.31 -10.10 -3.49
C HIS A 60 -12.46 -10.35 -4.47
N CYS A 61 -12.51 -11.53 -5.09
CA CYS A 61 -13.66 -11.94 -5.89
C CYS A 61 -14.98 -11.85 -5.12
N HIS A 62 -14.98 -12.24 -3.84
CA HIS A 62 -16.14 -12.04 -2.96
C HIS A 62 -16.45 -10.54 -2.80
N ASN A 63 -15.48 -9.74 -2.35
CA ASN A 63 -15.70 -8.33 -2.05
C ASN A 63 -16.13 -7.54 -3.29
N ASP A 64 -15.56 -7.83 -4.45
CA ASP A 64 -15.92 -7.22 -5.73
C ASP A 64 -17.38 -7.57 -6.10
N ALA A 65 -17.77 -8.85 -5.96
CA ALA A 65 -19.13 -9.29 -6.21
C ALA A 65 -20.12 -8.62 -5.24
N LYS A 66 -19.80 -8.54 -3.94
CA LYS A 66 -20.66 -7.91 -2.93
C LYS A 66 -20.73 -6.39 -3.06
N ALA A 67 -19.71 -5.74 -3.59
CA ALA A 67 -19.75 -4.31 -3.90
C ALA A 67 -20.65 -3.98 -5.12
N MET A 68 -20.87 -4.95 -6.00
CA MET A 68 -21.73 -4.82 -7.19
C MET A 68 -23.19 -5.26 -6.94
N GLU A 69 -23.54 -5.71 -5.73
CA GLU A 69 -24.91 -6.07 -5.38
C GLU A 69 -25.84 -4.86 -5.47
N THR A 70 -27.05 -5.07 -5.98
CA THR A 70 -28.07 -4.01 -6.06
C THR A 70 -28.66 -3.68 -4.70
N ASP A 71 -28.73 -4.67 -3.82
CA ASP A 71 -29.18 -4.53 -2.45
C ASP A 71 -27.99 -4.14 -1.56
N ILE A 72 -27.97 -2.89 -1.11
CA ILE A 72 -26.94 -2.33 -0.24
C ILE A 72 -26.82 -3.11 1.07
N SER A 73 -27.90 -3.73 1.55
CA SER A 73 -27.84 -4.54 2.78
C SER A 73 -26.96 -5.79 2.63
N LYS A 74 -26.67 -6.20 1.39
CA LYS A 74 -25.76 -7.30 1.08
C LYS A 74 -24.33 -6.84 0.84
N HIS A 75 -24.03 -5.55 0.93
CA HIS A 75 -22.66 -5.06 0.80
C HIS A 75 -21.88 -5.42 2.06
N HIS A 76 -20.86 -6.26 1.90
CA HIS A 76 -19.97 -6.65 2.99
C HIS A 76 -18.65 -7.20 2.43
N VAL A 77 -17.67 -7.32 3.33
CA VAL A 77 -16.33 -7.83 3.00
C VAL A 77 -15.98 -9.01 3.88
N ILE A 78 -15.12 -9.90 3.37
CA ILE A 78 -14.55 -10.98 4.17
C ILE A 78 -13.43 -10.45 5.07
N VAL A 79 -13.54 -10.72 6.37
CA VAL A 79 -12.43 -10.65 7.30
C VAL A 79 -11.55 -11.88 7.09
N ARG A 80 -10.30 -11.64 6.69
CA ARG A 80 -9.40 -12.70 6.19
C ARG A 80 -9.09 -13.79 7.23
N GLN A 81 -9.04 -13.44 8.51
CA GLN A 81 -8.73 -14.39 9.58
C GLN A 81 -9.87 -15.39 9.84
N ASP A 82 -11.10 -15.00 9.52
CA ASP A 82 -12.31 -15.76 9.86
C ASP A 82 -12.60 -16.90 8.86
N VAL A 83 -11.79 -17.04 7.81
CA VAL A 83 -11.93 -18.12 6.84
C VAL A 83 -11.48 -19.43 7.48
N GLU A 84 -12.43 -20.33 7.74
CA GLU A 84 -12.19 -21.64 8.33
C GLU A 84 -12.21 -22.79 7.32
N LYS A 85 -13.01 -22.67 6.25
CA LYS A 85 -13.25 -23.73 5.27
C LYS A 85 -12.81 -23.34 3.86
N VAL A 86 -12.23 -24.33 3.17
CA VAL A 86 -11.86 -24.26 1.75
C VAL A 86 -12.41 -25.46 0.99
N ILE A 87 -12.66 -25.26 -0.30
CA ILE A 87 -13.15 -26.30 -1.21
C ILE A 87 -12.04 -26.56 -2.23
N CYS A 88 -11.60 -27.81 -2.36
CA CYS A 88 -10.59 -28.19 -3.35
C CYS A 88 -11.11 -27.98 -4.77
N SER A 89 -10.36 -27.28 -5.63
CA SER A 89 -10.76 -27.08 -7.03
C SER A 89 -10.55 -28.32 -7.92
N ILE A 90 -9.90 -29.36 -7.40
CA ILE A 90 -9.58 -30.59 -8.15
C ILE A 90 -10.61 -31.70 -7.89
N CYS A 91 -10.96 -31.92 -6.63
CA CYS A 91 -11.86 -33.00 -6.22
C CYS A 91 -13.09 -32.52 -5.43
N GLU A 92 -13.31 -31.20 -5.36
CA GLU A 92 -14.49 -30.57 -4.76
C GLU A 92 -14.70 -30.87 -3.27
N THR A 93 -13.71 -31.46 -2.61
CA THR A 93 -13.77 -31.73 -1.18
C THR A 93 -13.71 -30.44 -0.39
N GLU A 94 -14.76 -30.20 0.40
CA GLU A 94 -14.77 -29.18 1.44
C GLU A 94 -14.04 -29.66 2.69
N GLN A 95 -13.17 -28.82 3.24
CA GLN A 95 -12.28 -29.16 4.34
C GLN A 95 -11.87 -27.92 5.15
N ASP A 96 -11.27 -28.14 6.32
CA ASP A 96 -10.61 -27.08 7.07
C ASP A 96 -9.43 -26.48 6.28
N VAL A 97 -9.12 -25.21 6.56
CA VAL A 97 -8.00 -24.51 5.92
C VAL A 97 -6.69 -25.19 6.27
N GLN A 98 -6.08 -25.79 5.26
CA GLN A 98 -4.73 -26.36 5.27
C GLN A 98 -4.14 -26.31 3.86
N GLN A 99 -2.82 -26.45 3.74
CA GLN A 99 -2.14 -26.32 2.45
C GLN A 99 -2.51 -27.42 1.45
N THR A 100 -2.78 -28.64 1.92
CA THR A 100 -3.00 -29.81 1.07
C THR A 100 -4.43 -30.32 1.15
N CYS A 101 -4.95 -30.89 0.06
CA CYS A 101 -6.26 -31.52 0.11
C CYS A 101 -6.23 -32.80 0.94
N GLN A 102 -7.16 -32.94 1.88
CA GLN A 102 -7.26 -34.14 2.72
C GLN A 102 -7.73 -35.38 1.95
N ASN A 103 -8.41 -35.18 0.82
CA ASN A 103 -8.96 -36.28 0.02
C ASN A 103 -8.02 -36.66 -1.13
N CYS A 104 -7.62 -35.69 -1.98
CA CYS A 104 -6.79 -35.99 -3.15
C CYS A 104 -5.29 -35.68 -2.99
N GLY A 105 -4.85 -35.15 -1.85
CA GLY A 105 -3.44 -34.87 -1.58
C GLY A 105 -2.83 -33.68 -2.32
N VAL A 106 -3.57 -33.03 -3.24
CA VAL A 106 -3.03 -31.89 -4.02
C VAL A 106 -2.60 -30.76 -3.11
N CYS A 107 -1.43 -30.16 -3.38
CA CYS A 107 -1.04 -28.91 -2.74
C CYS A 107 -1.94 -27.80 -3.28
N MET A 108 -2.68 -27.04 -2.46
CA MET A 108 -3.65 -26.04 -2.93
C MET A 108 -3.03 -24.68 -3.28
N GLY A 109 -1.77 -24.46 -2.89
CA GLY A 109 -0.99 -23.26 -3.21
C GLY A 109 0.47 -23.47 -2.81
N LYS A 110 1.39 -23.19 -3.73
CA LYS A 110 2.84 -23.35 -3.48
C LYS A 110 3.31 -22.48 -2.31
N TYR A 111 2.87 -21.23 -2.26
CA TYR A 111 2.91 -20.40 -1.06
C TYR A 111 1.61 -20.56 -0.27
N TYR A 112 1.75 -20.84 1.02
CA TYR A 112 0.63 -20.91 1.96
C TYR A 112 0.97 -20.16 3.25
N CYS A 113 0.05 -19.31 3.70
CA CYS A 113 0.13 -18.65 4.99
C CYS A 113 -1.08 -19.05 5.85
N SER A 114 -0.83 -19.82 6.91
CA SER A 114 -1.86 -20.28 7.86
C SER A 114 -2.49 -19.15 8.67
N LYS A 115 -1.72 -18.08 8.95
CA LYS A 115 -2.19 -16.88 9.66
C LYS A 115 -3.16 -16.06 8.81
N CYS A 116 -2.85 -15.87 7.54
CA CYS A 116 -3.69 -15.09 6.62
C CYS A 116 -4.69 -15.95 5.84
N LYS A 117 -4.69 -17.28 6.02
CA LYS A 117 -5.50 -18.23 5.23
C LYS A 117 -5.30 -18.04 3.72
N PHE A 118 -4.06 -17.74 3.32
CA PHE A 118 -3.71 -17.28 1.99
C PHE A 118 -2.96 -18.35 1.20
N PHE A 119 -3.27 -18.46 -0.10
CA PHE A 119 -2.76 -19.46 -1.03
C PHE A 119 -2.40 -18.77 -2.34
N ASP A 120 -1.19 -18.99 -2.85
CA ASP A 120 -0.78 -18.56 -4.18
C ASP A 120 0.23 -19.55 -4.77
N ASP A 121 0.05 -19.94 -6.03
CA ASP A 121 1.01 -20.76 -6.78
C ASP A 121 2.11 -19.93 -7.40
N ASP A 122 1.88 -18.63 -7.57
CA ASP A 122 2.84 -17.72 -8.16
C ASP A 122 3.89 -17.29 -7.14
N VAL A 123 4.85 -18.17 -6.85
CA VAL A 123 5.95 -17.92 -5.92
C VAL A 123 6.97 -16.90 -6.44
N THR A 124 6.87 -16.48 -7.70
CA THR A 124 7.77 -15.46 -8.28
C THR A 124 7.56 -14.09 -7.65
N LYS A 125 6.43 -13.88 -6.96
CA LYS A 125 6.15 -12.67 -6.17
C LYS A 125 6.89 -12.63 -4.84
N GLU A 126 7.58 -13.71 -4.46
CA GLU A 126 8.36 -13.80 -3.22
C GLU A 126 7.56 -13.37 -1.99
N GLN A 127 6.38 -13.97 -1.83
CA GLN A 127 5.46 -13.62 -0.74
C GLN A 127 6.07 -13.96 0.63
N PHE A 128 5.80 -13.12 1.62
CA PHE A 128 6.16 -13.39 3.00
C PHE A 128 5.14 -12.81 3.97
N HIS A 129 4.97 -13.45 5.12
CA HIS A 129 4.14 -12.90 6.20
C HIS A 129 4.96 -11.95 7.07
N CYS A 130 4.45 -10.74 7.30
CA CYS A 130 4.99 -9.84 8.31
C CYS A 130 4.13 -9.95 9.58
N ASP A 131 4.70 -10.51 10.66
CA ASP A 131 3.99 -10.72 11.92
C ASP A 131 3.51 -9.41 12.55
N ALA A 132 4.33 -8.36 12.50
CA ALA A 132 3.99 -7.05 13.05
C ALA A 132 2.84 -6.35 12.27
N CYS A 133 2.77 -6.54 10.95
CA CYS A 133 1.62 -6.07 10.17
C CYS A 133 0.42 -7.02 10.24
N GLY A 134 0.61 -8.29 10.60
CA GLY A 134 -0.44 -9.32 10.55
C GLY A 134 -0.90 -9.69 9.13
N ILE A 135 -0.16 -9.32 8.08
CA ILE A 135 -0.55 -9.55 6.68
C ILE A 135 0.64 -10.05 5.82
N CYS A 136 0.31 -10.76 4.75
CA CYS A 136 1.30 -11.13 3.73
C CYS A 136 1.67 -9.92 2.85
N ARG A 137 2.95 -9.81 2.53
CA ARG A 137 3.55 -8.86 1.59
C ARG A 137 4.23 -9.64 0.46
N VAL A 138 4.70 -8.92 -0.56
CA VAL A 138 5.36 -9.46 -1.76
C VAL A 138 6.69 -8.76 -1.97
N GLY A 139 7.64 -9.42 -2.64
CA GLY A 139 8.96 -8.88 -3.01
C GLY A 139 10.13 -9.32 -2.13
N GLY A 140 10.00 -10.44 -1.40
CA GLY A 140 11.10 -11.06 -0.65
C GLY A 140 11.27 -10.47 0.75
N LYS A 141 11.33 -11.32 1.78
CA LYS A 141 11.37 -10.87 3.19
C LYS A 141 12.62 -10.04 3.48
N GLU A 142 13.73 -10.41 2.87
CA GLU A 142 15.04 -9.78 2.98
C GLU A 142 15.10 -8.38 2.36
N ASN A 143 14.19 -8.05 1.44
CA ASN A 143 14.13 -6.74 0.81
C ASN A 143 13.32 -5.73 1.61
N PHE A 144 12.67 -6.15 2.70
CA PHE A 144 11.80 -5.31 3.51
C PHE A 144 12.19 -5.31 4.99
N PHE A 145 11.95 -4.18 5.66
CA PHE A 145 11.97 -4.09 7.11
C PHE A 145 10.62 -3.53 7.60
N HIS A 146 10.21 -3.94 8.80
CA HIS A 146 9.06 -3.35 9.47
C HIS A 146 9.53 -2.16 10.32
N CYS A 147 8.83 -1.04 10.21
CA CYS A 147 9.02 0.12 11.10
C CYS A 147 7.87 0.17 12.11
N ASP A 148 8.15 -0.18 13.36
CA ASP A 148 7.12 -0.28 14.42
C ASP A 148 6.40 1.05 14.64
N LYS A 149 7.13 2.17 14.63
CA LYS A 149 6.54 3.50 14.78
C LYS A 149 5.59 3.85 13.64
N CYS A 150 5.92 3.46 12.40
CA CYS A 150 5.02 3.67 11.28
C CYS A 150 3.89 2.63 11.21
N GLY A 151 4.08 1.43 11.78
CA GLY A 151 3.19 0.28 11.58
C GLY A 151 3.27 -0.31 10.17
N CYS A 152 4.38 -0.12 9.45
CA CYS A 152 4.47 -0.34 8.00
C CYS A 152 5.73 -1.11 7.60
N CYS A 153 5.63 -1.94 6.56
CA CYS A 153 6.80 -2.52 5.89
C CYS A 153 7.31 -1.59 4.79
N TYR A 154 8.60 -1.31 4.77
CA TYR A 154 9.28 -0.53 3.73
C TYR A 154 10.43 -1.32 3.14
N ALA A 155 10.83 -0.98 1.92
CA ALA A 155 12.06 -1.51 1.32
C ALA A 155 13.27 -1.16 2.20
N VAL A 156 14.23 -2.09 2.38
CA VAL A 156 15.45 -1.90 3.19
C VAL A 156 16.23 -0.64 2.79
N ALA A 157 16.15 -0.22 1.53
CA ALA A 157 16.74 1.04 1.05
C ALA A 157 16.27 2.29 1.82
N LEU A 158 15.08 2.24 2.43
CA LEU A 158 14.45 3.33 3.21
C LEU A 158 14.74 3.24 4.73
N GLN A 159 15.47 2.22 5.16
CA GLN A 159 15.83 2.06 6.57
C GLN A 159 16.64 3.28 7.03
N ASN A 160 16.21 3.92 8.11
CA ASN A 160 16.77 5.15 8.67
C ASN A 160 16.76 6.39 7.74
N LYS A 161 16.06 6.33 6.59
CA LYS A 161 15.96 7.44 5.62
C LYS A 161 14.53 7.95 5.41
N HIS A 162 13.54 7.15 5.75
CA HIS A 162 12.14 7.55 5.62
C HIS A 162 11.74 8.56 6.70
N ILE A 163 10.82 9.45 6.35
CA ILE A 163 10.18 10.33 7.33
C ILE A 163 9.16 9.51 8.10
N CYS A 164 9.52 9.19 9.34
CA CYS A 164 8.75 8.31 10.19
C CYS A 164 7.55 9.06 10.79
N VAL A 165 6.40 8.92 10.14
CA VAL A 165 5.09 9.39 10.64
C VAL A 165 4.38 8.21 11.28
N GLU A 166 3.87 8.43 12.49
CA GLU A 166 3.15 7.41 13.24
C GLU A 166 1.92 6.95 12.45
N LYS A 167 1.73 5.63 12.38
CA LYS A 167 0.55 5.00 11.75
C LYS A 167 0.25 5.52 10.34
N SER A 168 1.29 5.77 9.56
CA SER A 168 1.18 6.43 8.25
C SER A 168 0.25 5.72 7.24
N MET A 169 -0.08 4.44 7.44
CA MET A 169 -1.02 3.68 6.60
C MET A 169 -2.38 3.41 7.24
N GLU A 170 -2.59 3.73 8.52
CA GLU A 170 -3.89 3.61 9.19
C GLU A 170 -4.77 4.82 8.87
N GLN A 171 -4.90 5.14 7.58
CA GLN A 171 -5.71 6.24 7.09
C GLN A 171 -6.28 5.91 5.71
N ASN A 172 -7.29 6.66 5.31
CA ASN A 172 -7.83 6.60 3.96
C ASN A 172 -6.95 7.38 3.00
N CYS A 173 -6.89 6.94 1.75
CA CYS A 173 -6.30 7.73 0.68
C CYS A 173 -7.01 9.10 0.60
N PRO A 174 -6.30 10.23 0.64
CA PRO A 174 -6.93 11.56 0.62
C PRO A 174 -7.58 11.92 -0.72
N VAL A 175 -7.42 11.08 -1.75
CA VAL A 175 -7.97 11.29 -3.10
C VAL A 175 -9.18 10.39 -3.32
N CYS A 176 -9.03 9.07 -3.18
CA CYS A 176 -10.09 8.11 -3.48
C CYS A 176 -10.84 7.60 -2.23
N TYR A 177 -10.45 8.02 -1.03
CA TYR A 177 -11.04 7.64 0.26
C TYR A 177 -11.03 6.14 0.61
N GLU A 178 -10.36 5.31 -0.19
CA GLU A 178 -10.15 3.89 0.14
C GLU A 178 -9.11 3.74 1.27
N TYR A 179 -9.39 2.83 2.21
CA TYR A 179 -8.49 2.55 3.33
C TYR A 179 -7.17 1.93 2.86
N LEU A 180 -6.05 2.59 3.16
CA LEU A 180 -4.75 2.26 2.57
C LEU A 180 -4.22 0.89 3.01
N PHE A 181 -4.45 0.51 4.27
CA PHE A 181 -3.88 -0.70 4.84
C PHE A 181 -4.44 -1.99 4.22
N ASP A 182 -5.74 -2.00 3.86
CA ASP A 182 -6.41 -3.17 3.29
C ASP A 182 -6.38 -3.23 1.76
N SER A 183 -6.03 -2.11 1.13
CA SER A 183 -5.96 -1.98 -0.32
C SER A 183 -4.86 -2.86 -0.92
N LEU A 184 -5.15 -3.43 -2.10
CA LEU A 184 -4.14 -4.11 -2.92
C LEU A 184 -3.34 -3.14 -3.80
N LYS A 185 -3.81 -1.89 -3.91
CA LYS A 185 -3.17 -0.89 -4.77
C LYS A 185 -1.82 -0.48 -4.17
N PRO A 186 -0.78 -0.31 -5.00
CA PRO A 186 0.51 0.15 -4.50
C PRO A 186 0.37 1.53 -3.86
N ILE A 187 1.14 1.75 -2.79
CA ILE A 187 1.17 3.00 -2.03
C ILE A 187 2.48 3.75 -2.26
N SER A 188 2.40 5.07 -2.20
CA SER A 188 3.53 5.99 -2.25
C SER A 188 3.65 6.71 -0.91
N VAL A 189 4.87 6.84 -0.41
CA VAL A 189 5.21 7.69 0.73
C VAL A 189 5.72 9.01 0.19
N MET A 190 4.97 10.09 0.42
CA MET A 190 5.36 11.43 -0.02
C MET A 190 6.52 11.98 0.83
N ARG A 191 7.19 13.02 0.32
CA ARG A 191 8.27 13.72 1.05
C ARG A 191 7.86 14.37 2.36
N CYS A 192 6.56 14.51 2.63
CA CYS A 192 6.06 14.98 3.92
C CYS A 192 5.81 13.83 4.92
N GLY A 193 6.02 12.58 4.51
CA GLY A 193 5.76 11.37 5.29
C GLY A 193 4.34 10.81 5.20
N HIS A 194 3.39 11.59 4.68
CA HIS A 194 2.03 11.09 4.41
C HIS A 194 2.01 10.11 3.24
N THR A 195 1.00 9.23 3.20
CA THR A 195 0.89 8.17 2.20
C THR A 195 -0.41 8.29 1.41
N MET A 196 -0.39 7.79 0.17
CA MET A 196 -1.57 7.63 -0.69
C MET A 196 -1.29 6.55 -1.74
N HIS A 197 -2.28 6.13 -2.53
CA HIS A 197 -2.03 5.23 -3.66
C HIS A 197 -1.12 5.86 -4.71
N VAL A 198 -0.27 5.05 -5.34
CA VAL A 198 0.63 5.50 -6.42
C VAL A 198 -0.17 6.14 -7.56
N HIS A 199 -1.26 5.51 -8.00
CA HIS A 199 -2.13 6.06 -9.05
C HIS A 199 -2.71 7.43 -8.68
N CYS A 200 -3.23 7.58 -7.46
CA CYS A 200 -3.74 8.87 -6.98
C CYS A 200 -2.65 9.94 -6.92
N PHE A 201 -1.42 9.54 -6.57
CA PHE A 201 -0.28 10.44 -6.56
C PHE A 201 0.15 10.87 -7.98
N GLU A 202 0.12 9.95 -8.94
CA GLU A 202 0.40 10.23 -10.35
C GLU A 202 -0.67 11.14 -10.97
N GLU A 203 -1.94 10.89 -10.67
CA GLU A 203 -3.07 11.71 -11.09
C GLU A 203 -2.93 13.15 -10.58
N MET A 204 -2.65 13.34 -9.29
CA MET A 204 -2.34 14.67 -8.74
C MET A 204 -1.22 15.38 -9.51
N GLN A 205 -0.14 14.67 -9.84
CA GLN A 205 0.99 15.23 -10.58
C GLN A 205 0.62 15.61 -12.02
N SER A 206 -0.25 14.83 -12.67
CA SER A 206 -0.74 15.11 -14.03
C SER A 206 -1.56 16.41 -14.09
N HIS A 207 -2.23 16.75 -12.98
CA HIS A 207 -2.99 17.99 -12.81
C HIS A 207 -2.17 19.12 -12.18
N SER A 208 -0.84 19.00 -12.11
CA SER A 208 0.06 19.98 -11.50
C SER A 208 -0.24 20.29 -10.03
N GLN A 209 -0.85 19.35 -9.30
CA GLN A 209 -1.13 19.47 -7.87
C GLN A 209 0.03 18.88 -7.06
N TYR A 210 0.96 19.73 -6.66
CA TYR A 210 2.19 19.31 -5.96
C TYR A 210 2.15 19.55 -4.45
N SER A 211 1.01 19.96 -3.90
CA SER A 211 0.81 20.15 -2.47
C SER A 211 0.11 18.94 -1.88
N CYS A 212 0.63 18.42 -0.77
CA CYS A 212 0.03 17.31 -0.05
C CYS A 212 -1.38 17.71 0.43
N PRO A 213 -2.43 16.93 0.15
CA PRO A 213 -3.79 17.29 0.54
C PRO A 213 -4.02 17.24 2.06
N ILE A 214 -3.11 16.60 2.80
CA ILE A 214 -3.21 16.43 4.26
C ILE A 214 -2.51 17.56 5.01
N CYS A 215 -1.37 18.05 4.51
CA CYS A 215 -0.54 19.02 5.25
C CYS A 215 -0.03 20.20 4.42
N SER A 216 -0.44 20.31 3.16
CA SER A 216 -0.06 21.34 2.20
C SER A 216 1.42 21.42 1.83
N LYS A 217 2.28 20.54 2.37
CA LYS A 217 3.71 20.46 2.01
C LYS A 217 3.93 20.01 0.56
N SER A 218 4.97 20.50 -0.07
CA SER A 218 5.41 20.07 -1.39
C SER A 218 5.76 18.58 -1.38
N VAL A 219 5.16 17.81 -2.29
CA VAL A 219 5.30 16.34 -2.33
C VAL A 219 6.48 15.86 -3.17
N ARG A 220 7.09 16.74 -3.98
CA ARG A 220 8.24 16.48 -4.85
C ARG A 220 9.25 17.63 -4.77
N ASP A 221 10.35 17.50 -5.52
CA ASP A 221 11.28 18.61 -5.68
C ASP A 221 10.65 19.72 -6.54
N MET A 222 10.52 20.90 -5.95
CA MET A 222 9.96 22.09 -6.57
C MET A 222 11.02 23.14 -6.92
N SER A 223 12.32 22.83 -6.75
CA SER A 223 13.43 23.78 -6.96
C SER A 223 13.41 24.46 -8.33
N ASN A 224 13.04 23.72 -9.39
CA ASN A 224 12.91 24.29 -10.73
C ASN A 224 11.72 25.26 -10.85
N VAL A 225 10.60 24.96 -10.21
CA VAL A 225 9.41 25.83 -10.17
C VAL A 225 9.72 27.10 -9.39
N TRP A 226 10.39 26.98 -8.24
CA TRP A 226 10.83 28.14 -7.44
C TRP A 226 11.79 29.04 -8.22
N ARG A 227 12.74 28.46 -8.97
CA ARG A 227 13.65 29.22 -9.83
C ARG A 227 12.92 29.94 -10.97
N HIS A 228 11.83 29.38 -11.48
CA HIS A 228 10.99 30.06 -12.46
C HIS A 228 10.25 31.24 -11.83
N LEU A 229 9.63 31.05 -10.65
CA LEU A 229 8.97 32.14 -9.92
C LEU A 229 9.94 33.27 -9.55
N ASP A 230 11.19 32.96 -9.22
CA ASP A 230 12.23 33.98 -9.00
C ASP A 230 12.40 34.90 -10.22
N ARG A 231 12.38 34.34 -11.43
CA ARG A 231 12.50 35.12 -12.68
C ARG A 231 11.26 35.94 -12.94
N GLU A 232 10.08 35.39 -12.73
CA GLU A 232 8.79 36.09 -12.91
C GLU A 232 8.65 37.27 -11.93
N VAL A 233 9.09 37.09 -10.68
CA VAL A 233 9.15 38.15 -9.67
C VAL A 233 10.11 39.27 -10.12
N ALA A 234 11.31 38.92 -10.61
CA ALA A 234 12.26 39.91 -11.08
C ALA A 234 11.79 40.66 -12.35
N ALA A 235 11.06 39.98 -13.23
CA ALA A 235 10.53 40.53 -14.48
C ALA A 235 9.27 41.39 -14.28
N THR A 236 8.61 41.31 -13.12
CA THR A 236 7.35 42.01 -12.83
C THR A 236 7.48 42.96 -11.64
N PRO A 237 8.19 44.11 -11.76
CA PRO A 237 8.31 45.05 -10.65
C PRO A 237 6.94 45.51 -10.13
N MET A 238 6.77 45.52 -8.80
CA MET A 238 5.50 45.94 -8.19
C MET A 238 5.23 47.44 -8.42
N PRO A 239 3.96 47.82 -8.67
CA PRO A 239 3.54 49.22 -8.73
C PRO A 239 3.91 50.00 -7.47
N GLU A 240 4.09 51.31 -7.61
CA GLU A 240 4.57 52.18 -6.53
C GLU A 240 3.75 52.06 -5.24
N ALA A 241 2.41 51.96 -5.35
CA ALA A 241 1.49 51.78 -4.22
C ALA A 241 1.76 50.51 -3.38
N TYR A 242 2.43 49.49 -3.95
CA TYR A 242 2.70 48.21 -3.28
C TYR A 242 4.20 47.93 -3.09
N ARG A 243 5.10 48.79 -3.60
CA ARG A 243 6.54 48.54 -3.62
C ARG A 243 7.13 48.28 -2.23
N ASN A 244 6.65 49.00 -1.22
CA ASN A 244 7.11 48.90 0.17
C ASN A 244 6.13 48.13 1.06
N LYS A 245 5.09 47.50 0.49
CA LYS A 245 4.12 46.73 1.27
C LYS A 245 4.79 45.44 1.74
N MET A 246 4.82 45.24 3.05
CA MET A 246 5.28 44.00 3.68
C MET A 246 4.10 43.13 4.08
N VAL A 247 4.29 41.81 4.03
CA VAL A 247 3.31 40.82 4.47
C VAL A 247 3.99 39.72 5.28
N CYS A 248 3.29 39.22 6.29
CA CYS A 248 3.68 38.03 7.01
C CYS A 248 3.22 36.78 6.26
N ILE A 249 4.10 35.80 6.16
CA ILE A 249 3.83 34.52 5.52
C ILE A 249 4.18 33.36 6.44
N LEU A 250 3.42 32.26 6.33
CA LEU A 250 3.78 30.95 6.82
C LEU A 250 4.21 30.07 5.64
N CYS A 251 5.39 29.47 5.72
CA CYS A 251 5.83 28.50 4.74
C CYS A 251 5.28 27.10 5.05
N ASN A 252 4.53 26.51 4.12
CA ASN A 252 3.98 25.17 4.30
C ASN A 252 5.10 24.12 4.35
N ASP A 253 6.20 24.31 3.60
CA ASP A 253 7.29 23.32 3.51
C ASP A 253 8.14 23.22 4.79
N CYS A 254 8.57 24.36 5.34
CA CYS A 254 9.45 24.40 6.51
C CYS A 254 8.78 24.86 7.82
N GLY A 255 7.54 25.37 7.77
CA GLY A 255 6.82 25.88 8.93
C GLY A 255 7.30 27.25 9.43
N ALA A 256 8.35 27.84 8.85
CA ALA A 256 8.85 29.14 9.27
C ALA A 256 7.85 30.26 8.94
N ILE A 257 7.71 31.19 9.89
CA ILE A 257 7.05 32.48 9.67
C ILE A 257 8.11 33.48 9.21
N SER A 258 7.78 34.31 8.23
CA SER A 258 8.70 35.34 7.71
C SER A 258 7.92 36.57 7.28
N GLU A 259 8.52 37.75 7.45
CA GLU A 259 8.01 38.99 6.87
C GLU A 259 8.76 39.27 5.56
N VAL A 260 8.02 39.46 4.48
CA VAL A 260 8.58 39.63 3.12
C VAL A 260 7.83 40.70 2.34
N SER A 261 8.47 41.26 1.31
CA SER A 261 7.80 42.19 0.40
C SER A 261 6.65 41.49 -0.33
N PHE A 262 5.50 42.16 -0.37
CA PHE A 262 4.32 41.70 -1.09
C PHE A 262 4.61 41.64 -2.59
N HIS A 263 4.28 40.52 -3.23
CA HIS A 263 4.39 40.38 -4.68
C HIS A 263 3.21 39.57 -5.22
N VAL A 264 2.64 40.02 -6.34
CA VAL A 264 1.45 39.38 -6.94
C VAL A 264 1.69 37.94 -7.39
N ILE A 265 2.90 37.65 -7.90
CA ILE A 265 3.31 36.31 -8.35
C ILE A 265 3.48 35.31 -7.19
N GLY A 266 3.93 35.75 -6.02
CA GLY A 266 4.15 34.85 -4.89
C GLY A 266 5.19 35.34 -3.90
N HIS A 267 5.21 34.72 -2.72
CA HIS A 267 6.03 35.14 -1.59
C HIS A 267 7.06 34.06 -1.27
N LYS A 268 8.34 34.42 -1.37
CA LYS A 268 9.45 33.48 -1.15
C LYS A 268 9.78 33.38 0.34
N CYS A 269 9.76 32.16 0.87
CA CYS A 269 10.23 31.89 2.23
C CYS A 269 11.72 32.26 2.38
N THR A 270 12.07 33.01 3.42
CA THR A 270 13.46 33.42 3.65
C THR A 270 14.34 32.26 4.14
N SER A 271 13.75 31.29 4.85
CA SER A 271 14.43 30.11 5.40
C SER A 271 14.73 29.06 4.32
N CYS A 272 13.70 28.45 3.71
CA CYS A 272 13.89 27.33 2.77
C CYS A 272 13.77 27.70 1.29
N LYS A 273 13.57 28.99 0.96
CA LYS A 273 13.44 29.50 -0.42
C LYS A 273 12.24 28.99 -1.22
N SER A 274 11.33 28.24 -0.59
CA SER A 274 10.08 27.79 -1.19
C SER A 274 9.09 28.95 -1.40
N TYR A 275 8.28 28.85 -2.46
CA TYR A 275 7.10 29.72 -2.66
C TYR A 275 5.80 29.06 -2.22
N ASN A 276 5.84 27.84 -1.66
CA ASN A 276 4.67 27.20 -1.04
C ASN A 276 4.37 27.87 0.30
N THR A 277 3.81 29.07 0.24
CA THR A 277 3.58 29.96 1.38
C THR A 277 2.15 30.49 1.37
N ARG A 278 1.63 30.83 2.54
CA ARG A 278 0.34 31.50 2.69
C ARG A 278 0.51 32.77 3.52
N GLN A 279 -0.21 33.84 3.17
CA GLN A 279 -0.22 35.05 3.97
C GLN A 279 -0.93 34.80 5.30
N THR A 280 -0.44 35.42 6.36
CA THR A 280 -1.04 35.38 7.70
C THR A 280 -1.19 36.80 8.25
N ASN A 281 -2.12 36.99 9.19
CA ASN A 281 -2.44 38.31 9.77
C ASN A 281 -1.40 38.81 10.80
N GLY A 282 -0.10 38.50 10.61
CA GLY A 282 0.98 38.84 11.53
C GLY A 282 1.46 37.65 12.38
N PRO A 283 2.50 37.84 13.22
CA PRO A 283 2.95 36.80 14.13
C PRO A 283 1.83 36.51 15.14
N LEU A 284 1.45 35.24 15.28
CA LEU A 284 0.67 34.78 16.42
C LEU A 284 1.48 35.08 17.68
N SER A 285 1.14 36.16 18.37
CA SER A 285 1.56 36.35 19.76
C SER A 285 1.12 35.10 20.52
N SER A 286 2.10 34.43 21.12
CA SER A 286 1.94 33.28 21.98
C SER A 286 0.94 33.58 23.10
N ASN A 287 -0.33 33.27 22.89
CA ASN A 287 -1.28 33.08 23.97
C ASN A 287 -1.66 31.61 23.93
N GLY A 288 -1.00 30.84 24.80
CA GLY A 288 -1.41 29.49 25.09
C GLY A 288 -2.80 29.47 25.72
N PHE A 289 -3.56 28.44 25.37
CA PHE A 289 -4.43 27.67 26.24
C PHE A 289 -4.46 26.24 25.70
#